data_AF-A0A354K803-F1
#
_entry.id   AF-A0A354K803-F1
#
_cell.length_a   1.000
_cell.length_b   1.000
_cell.length_c   1.000
_cell.angle_alpha   90.00
_cell.angle_beta   90.00
_cell.angle_gamma   90.00
#
_symmetry.space_group_name_H-M   'P 1'
#
loop_
_entity.id
_entity.type
_entity.pdbx_description
1 polymer ?
#
loop_
_entity_poly.entity_id
_entity_poly.type
_entity_poly.pdbx_seq_one_letter_code
_entity_poly.pdbx_strand_id
1 'polypeptide(L)'
;MTVTEFQTPCGSLLLTDAAGNRLPFDIVQEIWKPALTVFHEYEQRNVPLPAQDQYTVTIPAAALQTGAEYTFRLHGDFSFAYGDSDERAVANLVQTDSVTLSLGAEDLNDDAKDRQAVPVMENGICTGLRAPEQYDESQFTAYAVYPLADWSGYRFRLIDRSRAVRFRLAWVRHFPEGIEPDAYAAVTHWTII
;
A
#
# COMPACT_ATOMS: atom_id res chain seq x y z
N MET A 1 -10.66 15.59 -2.96
CA MET A 1 -11.25 16.05 -1.69
C MET A 1 -10.16 16.04 -0.65
N THR A 2 -10.04 17.08 0.18
CA THR A 2 -9.07 17.09 1.30
C THR A 2 -9.76 16.63 2.58
N VAL A 3 -9.19 15.65 3.28
CA VAL A 3 -9.73 15.07 4.52
C VAL A 3 -8.62 14.82 5.53
N THR A 4 -8.97 14.68 6.81
CA THR A 4 -8.07 14.20 7.87
C THR A 4 -8.33 12.73 8.22
N GLU A 5 -9.40 12.15 7.69
CA GLU A 5 -9.85 10.79 7.90
C GLU A 5 -10.68 10.34 6.70
N PHE A 6 -10.43 9.13 6.20
CA PHE A 6 -11.22 8.53 5.13
C PHE A 6 -11.78 7.18 5.58
N GLN A 7 -13.10 7.01 5.48
CA GLN A 7 -13.76 5.76 5.87
C GLN A 7 -13.68 4.74 4.74
N THR A 8 -13.28 3.52 5.09
CA THR A 8 -13.25 2.35 4.23
C THR A 8 -14.16 1.28 4.82
N PRO A 9 -14.47 0.20 4.06
CA PRO A 9 -15.14 -0.97 4.62
C PRO A 9 -14.36 -1.65 5.78
N CYS A 10 -13.04 -1.44 5.85
CA CYS A 10 -12.15 -2.05 6.86
C CYS A 10 -11.64 -1.03 7.89
N GLY A 11 -12.44 0.00 8.20
CA GLY A 11 -12.10 1.03 9.18
C GLY A 11 -11.58 2.31 8.54
N SER A 12 -10.83 3.12 9.29
CA SER A 12 -10.50 4.49 8.89
C SER A 12 -9.04 4.71 8.56
N LEU A 13 -8.79 5.38 7.45
CA LEU A 13 -7.45 5.72 6.97
C LEU A 13 -7.04 7.08 7.54
N LEU A 14 -5.94 7.11 8.27
CA LEU A 14 -5.42 8.28 8.97
C LEU A 14 -3.96 8.57 8.59
N LEU A 15 -3.62 9.84 8.51
CA LEU A 15 -2.25 10.33 8.44
C LEU A 15 -1.90 11.00 9.77
N THR A 16 -0.79 10.59 10.40
CA THR A 16 -0.30 11.20 11.64
C THR A 16 1.17 11.56 11.58
N ASP A 17 1.57 12.60 12.31
CA ASP A 17 2.98 12.89 12.59
C ASP A 17 3.53 12.03 13.74
N ALA A 18 4.80 12.22 14.07
CA ALA A 18 5.48 11.54 15.19
C ALA A 18 4.88 11.86 16.57
N ALA A 19 4.15 12.97 16.72
CA ALA A 19 3.45 13.32 17.96
C ALA A 19 2.01 12.75 18.01
N GLY A 20 1.58 12.04 16.95
CA GLY A 20 0.23 11.49 16.83
C GLY A 20 -0.83 12.51 16.41
N ASN A 21 -0.44 13.72 16.01
CA ASN A 21 -1.39 14.69 15.48
C ASN A 21 -1.87 14.21 14.11
N ARG A 22 -3.16 14.39 13.83
CA ARG A 22 -3.75 14.07 12.52
C ARG A 22 -3.44 15.17 11.50
N LEU A 23 -2.99 14.78 10.32
CA LEU A 23 -2.72 15.69 9.20
C LEU A 23 -3.74 15.49 8.07
N PRO A 24 -4.03 16.53 7.29
CA PRO A 24 -4.86 16.40 6.11
C PRO A 24 -4.10 15.73 4.96
N PHE A 25 -4.85 15.04 4.11
CA PHE A 25 -4.39 14.49 2.85
C PHE A 25 -5.47 14.65 1.77
N ASP A 26 -5.05 14.67 0.51
CA ASP A 26 -5.96 14.71 -0.62
C ASP A 26 -6.30 13.28 -1.05
N ILE A 27 -7.59 13.02 -1.30
CA ILE A 27 -8.07 11.76 -1.85
C ILE A 27 -8.96 12.02 -3.07
N VAL A 28 -8.73 11.24 -4.12
CA VAL A 28 -9.47 11.30 -5.39
C VAL A 28 -9.89 9.89 -5.76
N GLN A 29 -11.17 9.69 -6.04
CA GLN A 29 -11.67 8.44 -6.60
C GLN A 29 -11.28 8.35 -8.07
N GLU A 30 -10.69 7.24 -8.47
CA GLU A 30 -10.32 6.99 -9.85
C GLU A 30 -11.56 6.68 -10.69
N ILE A 31 -11.70 7.41 -11.80
CA ILE A 31 -12.84 7.30 -12.71
C ILE A 31 -12.60 6.19 -13.73
N TRP A 32 -11.35 5.99 -14.15
CA TRP A 32 -10.98 4.90 -15.03
C TRP A 32 -10.51 3.70 -14.22
N LYS A 33 -11.14 2.55 -14.46
CA LYS A 33 -10.86 1.31 -13.78
C LYS A 33 -10.67 0.22 -14.83
N PRO A 34 -9.47 -0.38 -14.95
CA PRO A 34 -9.29 -1.49 -15.88
C PRO A 34 -10.20 -2.63 -15.42
N ALA A 35 -11.07 -3.09 -16.32
CA ALA A 35 -11.88 -4.27 -16.06
C ALA A 35 -10.94 -5.47 -15.94
N LEU A 36 -10.90 -6.09 -14.77
CA LEU A 36 -10.20 -7.35 -14.55
C LEU A 36 -11.20 -8.49 -14.63
N THR A 37 -10.73 -9.65 -15.06
CA THR A 37 -11.47 -10.90 -14.95
C THR A 37 -10.72 -11.83 -14.02
N VAL A 38 -11.45 -12.45 -13.10
CA VAL A 38 -10.95 -13.49 -12.19
C VAL A 38 -11.55 -14.85 -12.59
N PHE A 39 -10.85 -15.95 -12.28
CA PHE A 39 -11.28 -17.27 -12.68
C PHE A 39 -12.17 -17.95 -11.62
N HIS A 40 -13.48 -17.77 -11.81
CA HIS A 40 -14.58 -18.73 -11.71
C HIS A 40 -14.45 -20.12 -11.11
N GLU A 41 -13.68 -20.50 -10.08
CA GLU A 41 -13.38 -21.93 -9.83
C GLU A 41 -14.62 -22.85 -9.83
N TYR A 42 -15.74 -22.43 -9.26
CA TYR A 42 -16.98 -23.24 -9.26
C TYR A 42 -17.72 -23.24 -10.62
N GLU A 43 -17.64 -22.16 -11.40
CA GLU A 43 -18.34 -22.01 -12.67
C GLU A 43 -17.43 -22.30 -13.88
N GLN A 44 -16.14 -22.55 -13.63
CA GLN A 44 -15.08 -22.83 -14.61
C GLN A 44 -15.02 -21.80 -15.75
N ARG A 45 -15.17 -20.50 -15.41
CA ARG A 45 -15.15 -19.40 -16.39
C ARG A 45 -14.55 -18.12 -15.82
N ASN A 46 -14.01 -17.28 -16.68
CA ASN A 46 -13.61 -15.94 -16.27
C ASN A 46 -14.85 -15.07 -16.01
N VAL A 47 -14.93 -14.46 -14.82
CA VAL A 47 -15.99 -13.52 -14.45
C VAL A 47 -15.40 -12.11 -14.30
N PRO A 48 -16.10 -11.06 -14.75
CA PRO A 48 -15.63 -9.70 -14.56
C PRO A 48 -15.65 -9.35 -13.08
N LEU A 49 -14.53 -8.90 -12.55
CA LEU A 49 -14.46 -8.34 -11.22
C LEU A 49 -14.80 -6.84 -11.32
N PRO A 50 -15.95 -6.39 -10.79
CA PRO A 50 -16.26 -4.98 -10.80
C PRO A 50 -15.27 -4.26 -9.89
N ALA A 51 -14.44 -3.39 -10.47
CA ALA A 51 -13.65 -2.45 -9.70
C ALA A 51 -14.59 -1.51 -8.93
N GLN A 52 -14.87 -1.85 -7.67
CA GLN A 52 -15.86 -1.10 -6.91
C GLN A 52 -15.34 0.29 -6.64
N ASP A 53 -14.14 0.39 -6.10
CA ASP A 53 -13.62 1.64 -5.57
C ASP A 53 -12.09 1.60 -5.60
N GLN A 54 -11.51 2.58 -6.29
CA GLN A 54 -10.08 2.83 -6.37
C GLN A 54 -9.86 4.30 -6.05
N TYR A 55 -8.86 4.60 -5.24
CA TYR A 55 -8.52 5.95 -4.82
C TYR A 55 -7.03 6.19 -4.94
N THR A 56 -6.69 7.40 -5.38
CA THR A 56 -5.37 7.98 -5.17
C THR A 56 -5.42 8.87 -3.94
N VAL A 57 -4.49 8.61 -3.01
CA VAL A 57 -4.19 9.50 -1.90
C VAL A 57 -2.91 10.26 -2.25
N THR A 58 -2.93 11.57 -2.09
CA THR A 58 -1.78 12.45 -2.31
C THR A 58 -1.54 13.29 -1.07
N ILE A 59 -0.30 13.31 -0.60
CA ILE A 59 0.15 14.19 0.47
C ILE A 59 1.16 15.17 -0.13
N PRO A 60 0.80 16.45 -0.29
CA PRO A 60 1.71 17.44 -0.86
C PRO A 60 2.97 17.58 -0.02
N ALA A 61 4.15 17.55 -0.64
CA ALA A 61 5.43 17.72 0.09
C ALA A 61 5.53 19.07 0.83
N ALA A 62 4.79 20.09 0.38
CA ALA A 62 4.70 21.38 1.05
C ALA A 62 3.98 21.31 2.41
N ALA A 63 3.15 20.28 2.65
CA ALA A 63 2.48 20.03 3.92
C ALA A 63 3.37 19.27 4.92
N LEU A 64 4.58 18.88 4.51
CA LEU A 64 5.48 18.02 5.26
C LEU A 64 6.81 18.74 5.57
N GLN A 65 7.43 18.32 6.67
CA GLN A 65 8.74 18.75 7.09
C GLN A 65 9.79 17.74 6.64
N THR A 66 10.87 18.23 6.01
CA THR A 66 12.02 17.40 5.62
C THR A 66 12.66 16.76 6.85
N GLY A 67 12.96 15.46 6.75
CA GLY A 67 13.52 14.63 7.81
C GLY A 67 12.50 14.16 8.86
N ALA A 68 11.28 14.70 8.86
CA ALA A 68 10.23 14.26 9.79
C ALA A 68 9.58 12.96 9.32
N GLU A 69 9.23 12.11 10.29
CA GLU A 69 8.55 10.84 10.08
C GLU A 69 7.04 10.99 10.29
N TYR A 70 6.29 10.28 9.44
CA TYR A 70 4.84 10.26 9.40
C TYR A 70 4.35 8.82 9.29
N THR A 71 3.13 8.57 9.73
CA THR A 71 2.46 7.28 9.63
C THR A 71 1.16 7.44 8.87
N PHE A 72 0.97 6.62 7.84
CA PHE A 72 -0.27 6.50 7.09
C PHE A 72 -0.85 5.11 7.32
N ARG A 73 -1.97 5.01 8.03
CA ARG A 73 -2.45 3.75 8.60
C ARG A 73 -3.94 3.57 8.43
N LEU A 74 -4.35 2.34 8.12
CA LEU A 74 -5.73 1.88 8.26
C LEU A 74 -5.98 1.41 9.69
N HIS A 75 -6.84 2.13 10.40
CA HIS A 75 -7.28 1.81 11.75
C HIS A 75 -8.54 0.95 11.69
N GLY A 76 -8.40 -0.31 12.11
CA GLY A 76 -9.48 -1.27 12.23
C GLY A 76 -9.01 -2.50 13.01
N ASP A 77 -9.95 -3.32 13.45
CA ASP A 77 -9.68 -4.57 14.16
C ASP A 77 -9.61 -5.72 13.16
N PHE A 78 -8.53 -5.75 12.37
CA PHE A 78 -8.33 -6.72 11.30
C PHE A 78 -6.89 -7.23 11.27
N SER A 79 -6.72 -8.45 10.77
CA SER A 79 -5.39 -8.98 10.45
C SER A 79 -5.01 -8.52 9.05
N PHE A 80 -3.87 -7.84 8.96
CA PHE A 80 -3.28 -7.44 7.70
C PHE A 80 -2.22 -8.45 7.29
N ALA A 81 -2.07 -8.61 5.98
CA ALA A 81 -1.04 -9.42 5.38
C ALA A 81 -0.24 -8.59 4.39
N TYR A 82 0.91 -9.13 4.01
CA TYR A 82 1.56 -8.72 2.78
C TYR A 82 0.55 -8.85 1.63
N GLY A 83 0.44 -7.77 0.85
CA GLY A 83 -0.32 -7.77 -0.39
C GLY A 83 0.57 -8.33 -1.49
N ASP A 84 0.94 -7.45 -2.42
CA ASP A 84 1.89 -7.74 -3.48
C ASP A 84 2.89 -6.58 -3.61
N SER A 85 3.95 -6.77 -4.39
CA SER A 85 4.92 -5.73 -4.70
C SER A 85 5.37 -5.88 -6.14
N ASP A 86 5.52 -4.75 -6.82
CA ASP A 86 6.19 -4.67 -8.11
C ASP A 86 7.23 -3.55 -8.04
N GLU A 87 7.95 -3.30 -9.14
CA GLU A 87 8.90 -2.20 -9.23
C GLU A 87 8.29 -0.91 -8.67
N ARG A 88 8.89 -0.39 -7.59
CA ARG A 88 8.47 0.86 -6.93
C ARG A 88 7.08 0.83 -6.30
N ALA A 89 6.55 -0.33 -5.95
CA ALA A 89 5.31 -0.39 -5.19
C ALA A 89 5.34 -1.50 -4.15
N VAL A 90 4.91 -1.16 -2.94
CA VAL A 90 4.60 -2.14 -1.88
C VAL A 90 3.12 -2.02 -1.55
N ALA A 91 2.42 -3.14 -1.44
CA ALA A 91 1.03 -3.18 -1.05
C ALA A 91 0.80 -4.07 0.17
N ASN A 92 -0.16 -3.65 0.99
CA ASN A 92 -0.64 -4.40 2.13
C ASN A 92 -2.09 -4.79 1.87
N LEU A 93 -2.49 -5.95 2.38
CA LEU A 93 -3.82 -6.51 2.19
C LEU A 93 -4.56 -6.64 3.52
N VAL A 94 -5.86 -6.40 3.49
CA VAL A 94 -6.80 -6.90 4.49
C VAL A 94 -7.90 -7.67 3.80
N GLN A 95 -8.22 -8.84 4.34
CA GLN A 95 -9.30 -9.69 3.87
C GLN A 95 -10.22 -10.04 5.03
N THR A 96 -11.52 -9.86 4.81
CA THR A 96 -12.59 -10.27 5.72
C THR A 96 -13.57 -11.17 4.96
N ASP A 97 -14.60 -11.68 5.64
CA ASP A 97 -15.65 -12.46 4.96
C ASP A 97 -16.40 -11.65 3.88
N SER A 98 -16.41 -10.33 3.99
CA SER A 98 -17.25 -9.44 3.17
C SER A 98 -16.50 -8.47 2.25
N VAL A 99 -15.17 -8.39 2.35
CA VAL A 99 -14.37 -7.45 1.57
C VAL A 99 -12.89 -7.86 1.55
N THR A 100 -12.25 -7.63 0.40
CA THR A 100 -10.80 -7.58 0.24
C THR A 100 -10.42 -6.14 -0.09
N LEU A 101 -9.47 -5.58 0.66
CA LEU A 101 -8.96 -4.22 0.47
C LEU A 101 -7.43 -4.26 0.43
N SER A 102 -6.86 -3.49 -0.49
CA SER A 102 -5.42 -3.28 -0.61
C SER A 102 -5.08 -1.81 -0.42
N LEU A 103 -3.97 -1.54 0.25
CA LEU A 103 -3.37 -0.22 0.38
C LEU A 103 -1.93 -0.29 -0.13
N GLY A 104 -1.66 0.34 -1.26
CA GLY A 104 -0.33 0.42 -1.88
C GLY A 104 0.36 1.75 -1.63
N ALA A 105 1.68 1.73 -1.53
CA ALA A 105 2.55 2.91 -1.48
C ALA A 105 3.51 2.92 -2.66
N GLU A 106 3.70 4.09 -3.26
CA GLU A 106 4.75 4.31 -4.26
C GLU A 106 6.11 4.37 -3.53
N ASP A 107 7.04 3.50 -3.90
CA ASP A 107 8.39 3.43 -3.37
C ASP A 107 9.42 3.88 -4.41
N LEU A 108 9.62 5.19 -4.49
CA LEU A 108 10.55 5.80 -5.45
C LEU A 108 12.02 5.36 -5.26
N ASN A 109 12.33 4.73 -4.13
CA ASN A 109 13.68 4.38 -3.73
C ASN A 109 13.90 2.85 -3.70
N ASP A 110 13.01 2.08 -4.32
CA ASP A 110 13.08 0.63 -4.43
C ASP A 110 14.44 0.14 -4.97
N ASP A 111 14.87 0.65 -6.14
CA ASP A 111 16.20 0.37 -6.70
C ASP A 111 17.38 0.73 -5.76
N ALA A 112 17.21 1.76 -4.92
CA ALA A 112 18.22 2.17 -3.96
C ALA A 112 18.23 1.28 -2.71
N LYS A 113 17.08 0.73 -2.33
CA LYS A 113 16.93 -0.23 -1.24
C LYS A 113 17.48 -1.60 -1.64
N ASP A 114 17.19 -2.04 -2.86
CA ASP A 114 17.67 -3.32 -3.39
C ASP A 114 19.20 -3.38 -3.46
N ARG A 115 19.83 -2.30 -3.92
CA ARG A 115 21.30 -2.18 -3.93
C ARG A 115 21.95 -2.24 -2.54
N GLN A 116 21.17 -2.01 -1.48
CA GLN A 116 21.61 -2.03 -0.09
C GLN A 116 21.14 -3.29 0.65
N ALA A 117 20.39 -4.18 0.00
CA ALA A 117 19.88 -5.38 0.61
C ALA A 117 21.01 -6.34 1.01
N VAL A 118 20.83 -7.04 2.13
CA VAL A 118 21.82 -7.95 2.70
C VAL A 118 21.45 -9.38 2.34
N PRO A 119 22.38 -10.21 1.84
CA PRO A 119 22.09 -11.61 1.54
C PRO A 119 21.76 -12.40 2.81
N VAL A 120 20.72 -13.24 2.71
CA VAL A 120 20.38 -14.25 3.71
C VAL A 120 21.08 -15.54 3.32
N MET A 121 21.93 -16.05 4.21
CA MET A 121 22.75 -17.22 3.97
C MET A 121 22.25 -18.40 4.80
N GLU A 122 21.89 -19.50 4.15
CA GLU A 122 21.55 -20.78 4.78
C GLU A 122 22.49 -21.87 4.27
N ASN A 123 23.21 -22.54 5.18
CA ASN A 123 24.19 -23.58 4.83
C ASN A 123 25.23 -23.14 3.77
N GLY A 124 25.59 -21.85 3.75
CA GLY A 124 26.53 -21.27 2.79
C GLY A 124 25.92 -20.92 1.43
N ILE A 125 24.61 -21.08 1.25
CA ILE A 125 23.87 -20.73 0.04
C ILE A 125 23.04 -19.47 0.31
N CYS A 126 23.04 -18.53 -0.64
CA CYS A 126 22.14 -17.38 -0.57
C CYS A 126 20.70 -17.85 -0.86
N THR A 127 19.80 -17.73 0.12
CA THR A 127 18.38 -18.12 -0.01
C THR A 127 17.45 -16.93 -0.20
N GLY A 128 17.96 -15.71 -0.08
CA GLY A 128 17.19 -14.50 -0.31
C GLY A 128 17.96 -13.25 0.04
N LEU A 129 17.26 -12.13 -0.01
CA LEU A 129 17.74 -10.82 0.43
C LEU A 129 16.86 -10.35 1.59
N ARG A 130 17.45 -9.58 2.50
CA ARG A 130 16.72 -8.89 3.56
C ARG A 130 17.12 -7.42 3.61
N ALA A 131 16.22 -6.58 4.11
CA ALA A 131 16.56 -5.19 4.42
C ALA A 131 17.77 -5.13 5.37
N PRO A 132 18.69 -4.17 5.19
CA PRO A 132 19.73 -3.87 6.17
C PRO A 132 19.10 -3.35 7.46
N GLU A 133 19.88 -3.33 8.55
CA GLU A 133 19.42 -2.71 9.82
C GLU A 133 19.10 -1.23 9.65
N GLN A 134 19.84 -0.55 8.78
CA GLN A 134 19.62 0.84 8.42
C GLN A 134 19.99 1.06 6.95
N TYR A 135 19.10 1.72 6.21
CA TYR A 135 19.40 2.21 4.87
C TYR A 135 20.23 3.50 4.93
N ASP A 136 21.18 3.62 4.01
CA ASP A 136 21.80 4.89 3.66
C ASP A 136 20.82 5.72 2.82
N GLU A 137 20.04 6.55 3.51
CA GLU A 137 19.05 7.45 2.91
C GLU A 137 19.69 8.64 2.16
N SER A 138 21.02 8.81 2.19
CA SER A 138 21.68 9.86 1.38
C SER A 138 21.54 9.61 -0.14
N GLN A 139 21.22 8.37 -0.52
CA GLN A 139 20.99 7.96 -1.90
C GLN A 139 19.50 8.06 -2.30
N PHE A 140 18.63 8.44 -1.36
CA PHE A 140 17.19 8.48 -1.60
C PHE A 140 16.76 9.85 -2.12
N THR A 141 15.61 9.88 -2.79
CA THR A 141 14.96 11.11 -3.26
C THR A 141 13.50 11.17 -2.84
N ALA A 142 12.96 12.39 -2.75
CA ALA A 142 11.60 12.72 -2.40
C ALA A 142 11.16 12.22 -1.01
N TYR A 143 10.92 10.93 -0.85
CA TYR A 143 10.53 10.33 0.42
C TYR A 143 10.95 8.86 0.52
N ALA A 144 11.28 8.43 1.73
CA ALA A 144 11.45 7.01 2.06
C ALA A 144 10.11 6.48 2.61
N VAL A 145 9.67 5.30 2.15
CA VAL A 145 8.46 4.63 2.67
C VAL A 145 8.78 3.22 3.12
N TYR A 146 8.14 2.75 4.19
CA TYR A 146 8.32 1.40 4.72
C TYR A 146 7.00 0.86 5.25
N PRO A 147 6.67 -0.41 5.00
CA PRO A 147 5.51 -1.03 5.63
C PRO A 147 5.66 -1.05 7.15
N LEU A 148 4.54 -0.89 7.86
CA LEU A 148 4.48 -1.13 9.30
C LEU A 148 4.64 -2.63 9.57
N ALA A 149 5.17 -2.99 10.76
CA ALA A 149 5.41 -4.38 11.13
C ALA A 149 4.13 -5.25 11.17
N ASP A 150 2.99 -4.61 11.40
CA ASP A 150 1.67 -5.24 11.41
C ASP A 150 0.93 -5.13 10.08
N TRP A 151 1.59 -4.65 9.01
CA TRP A 151 1.03 -4.43 7.67
C TRP A 151 -0.21 -3.50 7.62
N SER A 152 -0.53 -2.79 8.70
CA SER A 152 -1.70 -1.90 8.73
C SER A 152 -1.53 -0.59 7.95
N GLY A 153 -0.36 -0.36 7.36
CA GLY A 153 -0.05 0.81 6.56
C GLY A 153 1.46 1.02 6.44
N TYR A 154 1.86 2.29 6.43
CA TYR A 154 3.23 2.71 6.13
C TYR A 154 3.73 3.77 7.09
N ARG A 155 5.02 3.68 7.42
CA ARG A 155 5.79 4.84 7.88
C ARG A 155 6.52 5.45 6.70
N PHE A 156 6.63 6.76 6.66
CA PHE A 156 7.41 7.44 5.63
C PHE A 156 8.10 8.69 6.16
N ARG A 157 9.15 9.10 5.48
CA ARG A 157 9.97 10.27 5.81
C ARG A 157 10.21 11.10 4.57
N LEU A 158 9.98 12.41 4.65
CA LEU A 158 10.29 13.31 3.54
C LEU A 158 11.80 13.56 3.45
N ILE A 159 12.42 13.21 2.34
CA ILE A 159 13.84 13.45 2.04
C ILE A 159 14.03 14.83 1.40
N ASP A 160 13.23 15.12 0.38
CA ASP A 160 13.23 16.40 -0.33
C ASP A 160 11.82 16.71 -0.87
N ARG A 161 11.60 17.90 -1.43
CA ARG A 161 10.27 18.35 -1.88
C ARG A 161 9.98 18.14 -3.36
N SER A 162 10.78 17.32 -4.06
CA SER A 162 10.67 17.13 -5.51
C SER A 162 9.38 16.41 -5.93
N ARG A 163 8.78 15.60 -5.05
CA ARG A 163 7.52 14.88 -5.31
C ARG A 163 6.62 14.82 -4.10
N ALA A 164 5.32 14.74 -4.34
CA ALA A 164 4.32 14.43 -3.33
C ALA A 164 4.36 12.93 -2.96
N VAL A 165 3.96 12.60 -1.74
CA VAL A 165 3.83 11.20 -1.30
C VAL A 165 2.50 10.65 -1.83
N ARG A 166 2.52 9.44 -2.40
CA ARG A 166 1.35 8.82 -3.03
C ARG A 166 1.06 7.44 -2.48
N PHE A 167 -0.23 7.20 -2.25
CA PHE A 167 -0.76 5.88 -1.94
C PHE A 167 -1.93 5.56 -2.86
N ARG A 168 -2.18 4.28 -3.11
CA ARG A 168 -3.37 3.78 -3.76
C ARG A 168 -4.16 2.94 -2.79
N LEU A 169 -5.47 3.04 -2.88
CA LEU A 169 -6.38 2.25 -2.08
C LEU A 169 -7.43 1.65 -3.01
N ALA A 170 -7.65 0.35 -2.92
CA ALA A 170 -8.69 -0.33 -3.67
C ALA A 170 -9.38 -1.39 -2.83
N TRP A 171 -10.66 -1.63 -3.08
CA TRP A 171 -11.36 -2.77 -2.48
C TRP A 171 -12.44 -3.37 -3.37
N VAL A 172 -12.79 -4.61 -3.05
CA VAL A 172 -13.88 -5.38 -3.64
C VAL A 172 -14.68 -6.03 -2.54
N ARG A 173 -15.99 -5.81 -2.51
CA ARG A 173 -16.90 -6.52 -1.60
C ARG A 173 -17.13 -7.93 -2.07
N HIS A 174 -17.20 -8.84 -1.11
CA HIS A 174 -17.52 -10.23 -1.34
C HIS A 174 -19.01 -10.40 -1.60
N PHE A 175 -19.33 -11.21 -2.61
CA PHE A 175 -20.70 -11.59 -2.91
C PHE A 175 -21.10 -12.80 -2.06
N PRO A 176 -22.39 -12.93 -1.69
CA PRO A 176 -22.90 -14.05 -0.88
C PRO A 176 -22.68 -15.43 -1.52
N GLU A 177 -22.53 -15.47 -2.84
CA GLU A 177 -22.31 -16.67 -3.64
C GLU A 177 -20.85 -17.17 -3.55
N GLY A 178 -20.01 -16.43 -2.82
CA GLY A 178 -18.57 -16.64 -2.69
C GLY A 178 -17.79 -15.55 -3.41
N ILE A 179 -16.60 -15.23 -2.91
CA ILE A 179 -15.55 -14.63 -3.73
C ILE A 179 -14.41 -15.62 -3.85
N GLU A 180 -13.94 -15.73 -5.09
CA GLU A 180 -12.82 -16.54 -5.50
C GLU A 180 -11.53 -16.13 -4.76
N PRO A 181 -10.60 -17.07 -4.57
CA PRO A 181 -9.25 -16.81 -4.06
C PRO A 181 -8.51 -15.65 -4.74
N ASP A 182 -8.91 -15.27 -5.96
CA ASP A 182 -8.21 -14.34 -6.84
C ASP A 182 -8.60 -12.86 -6.68
N ALA A 183 -9.60 -12.51 -5.85
CA ALA A 183 -9.93 -11.10 -5.60
C ALA A 183 -8.77 -10.31 -4.97
N TYR A 184 -7.89 -11.00 -4.25
CA TYR A 184 -6.61 -10.50 -3.77
C TYR A 184 -5.74 -9.96 -4.91
N ALA A 185 -5.51 -10.76 -5.96
CA ALA A 185 -4.62 -10.40 -7.07
C ALA A 185 -5.11 -9.17 -7.82
N ALA A 186 -6.43 -9.00 -7.92
CA ALA A 186 -7.03 -7.84 -8.56
C ALA A 186 -6.85 -6.56 -7.74
N VAL A 187 -7.09 -6.60 -6.42
CA VAL A 187 -6.93 -5.40 -5.59
C VAL A 187 -5.47 -4.99 -5.45
N THR A 188 -4.54 -5.93 -5.40
CA THR A 188 -3.11 -5.60 -5.34
C THR A 188 -2.64 -4.99 -6.64
N HIS A 189 -3.05 -5.54 -7.79
CA HIS A 189 -2.77 -4.97 -9.11
C HIS A 189 -3.23 -3.50 -9.24
N TRP A 190 -4.40 -3.16 -8.72
CA TRP A 190 -4.89 -1.77 -8.74
C TRP A 190 -4.19 -0.82 -7.77
N THR A 191 -3.40 -1.36 -6.84
CA THR A 191 -2.69 -0.58 -5.83
C THR A 191 -1.19 -0.48 -6.05
N ILE A 192 -0.65 -1.25 -7.00
CA ILE A 192 0.70 -1.08 -7.53
C ILE A 192 0.70 0.16 -8.43
N ILE A 193 1.66 1.08 -8.23
CA ILE A 193 1.73 2.42 -8.85
C ILE A 193 2.89 2.51 -9.84
#